data_AF-A0A7R9CDU1-F1
#
_entry.id   AF-A0A7R9CDU1-F1
#
_cell.length_a   1.000
_cell.length_b   1.000
_cell.length_c   1.000
_cell.angle_alpha   90.00
_cell.angle_beta   90.00
_cell.angle_gamma   90.00
#
_symmetry.space_group_name_H-M   'P 1'
#
loop_
_entity.id
_entity.type
_entity.pdbx_description
1 polymer ?
#
loop_
_entity_poly.entity_id
_entity_poly.type
_entity_poly.pdbx_seq_one_letter_code
_entity_poly.pdbx_strand_id
1 'polypeptide(L)'
;MDIVEWAYEDYIRISDLPACHDLYDGGHWRSFIVRSTSSGKLMATAVFHPQNMENAAVEEEALKLREYFVHGAGAQSNLSSLYFQSCRNVRCTNEVAPLTLLHGDTHLMEDLSGFTFRISPDSFFQVNSQAASVLYETALKSANLTYTMTLLDVCCGTGTIGILASRYVRGVVGMDIVPDAVKDAEHNATLNNVRNVEFISGRAEKVVPGVIRGLGMSSEIVAVVNPGRSGLHESVIHALCETKQIQQLVYISCKADNANTMQNFVQLCHEGNFTLRKISPVDLFPHTTHTELVLLFKR
;
A
#
# COMPACT_ATOMS: atom_id res chain seq x y z
N MET A 1 -4.46 20.72 4.90
CA MET A 1 -3.42 20.21 4.00
C MET A 1 -2.68 21.40 3.39
N ASP A 2 -3.42 22.40 2.90
CA ASP A 2 -2.92 23.63 2.27
C ASP A 2 -1.83 24.38 3.06
N ILE A 3 -1.93 24.43 4.40
CA ILE A 3 -0.91 25.09 5.26
C ILE A 3 0.47 24.44 5.12
N VAL A 4 0.51 23.10 4.99
CA VAL A 4 1.76 22.33 4.90
C VAL A 4 2.44 22.55 3.56
N GLU A 5 1.64 22.61 2.50
CA GLU A 5 2.12 22.86 1.13
C GLU A 5 2.67 24.28 0.99
N TRP A 6 1.94 25.30 1.49
CA TRP A 6 2.43 26.68 1.50
C TRP A 6 3.68 26.84 2.37
N ALA A 7 3.72 26.20 3.53
CA ALA A 7 4.91 26.22 4.38
C ALA A 7 6.13 25.63 3.67
N TYR A 8 5.96 24.53 2.92
CA TYR A 8 7.05 23.96 2.14
C TYR A 8 7.46 24.85 0.97
N GLU A 9 6.50 25.43 0.25
CA GLU A 9 6.80 26.37 -0.83
C GLU A 9 7.59 27.59 -0.34
N ASP A 10 7.21 28.14 0.81
CA ASP A 10 7.94 29.23 1.47
C ASP A 10 9.35 28.80 1.87
N TYR A 11 9.52 27.57 2.38
CA TYR A 11 10.85 27.02 2.67
C TYR A 11 11.72 26.93 1.41
N ILE A 12 11.16 26.47 0.29
CA ILE A 12 11.88 26.38 -0.98
C ILE A 12 12.28 27.77 -1.49
N ARG A 13 11.44 28.80 -1.31
CA ARG A 13 11.76 30.18 -1.72
C ARG A 13 12.89 30.81 -0.92
N ILE A 14 13.09 30.40 0.33
CA ILE A 14 14.18 30.91 1.19
C ILE A 14 15.43 30.03 1.17
N SER A 15 15.35 28.83 0.62
CA SER A 15 16.48 27.91 0.47
C SER A 15 17.48 28.44 -0.54
N ASP A 16 18.77 28.40 -0.21
CA ASP A 16 19.86 28.72 -1.15
C ASP A 16 20.02 27.66 -2.26
N LEU A 17 19.41 26.49 -2.07
CA LEU A 17 19.43 25.38 -3.04
C LEU A 17 18.19 25.40 -3.94
N PRO A 18 18.37 25.24 -5.27
CA PRO A 18 17.26 25.25 -6.23
C PRO A 18 16.33 24.05 -6.07
N ALA A 19 15.05 24.26 -6.35
CA ALA A 19 14.09 23.18 -6.56
C ALA A 19 14.39 22.41 -7.86
N CYS A 20 13.96 21.15 -7.90
CA CYS A 20 14.01 20.34 -9.09
C CYS A 20 12.74 20.59 -9.92
N HIS A 21 12.83 21.52 -10.88
CA HIS A 21 11.70 21.92 -11.72
C HIS A 21 11.37 20.90 -12.82
N ASP A 22 12.39 20.21 -13.34
CA ASP A 22 12.30 19.01 -14.20
C ASP A 22 13.36 18.02 -13.72
N LEU A 23 13.09 16.72 -13.83
CA LEU A 23 14.02 15.64 -13.49
C LEU A 23 15.35 15.73 -14.25
N TYR A 24 15.35 16.43 -15.39
CA TYR A 24 16.51 16.65 -16.24
C TYR A 24 17.21 18.01 -16.02
N ASP A 25 16.50 19.02 -15.50
CA ASP A 25 17.02 20.39 -15.31
C ASP A 25 17.85 20.58 -14.03
N GLY A 26 18.04 19.50 -13.25
CA GLY A 26 18.83 19.53 -12.02
C GLY A 26 18.02 20.01 -10.82
N GLY A 27 18.69 20.50 -9.78
CA GLY A 27 18.07 20.93 -8.52
C GLY A 27 18.17 19.91 -7.38
N HIS A 28 17.86 20.36 -6.16
CA HIS A 28 17.99 19.57 -4.94
C HIS A 28 16.64 19.13 -4.40
N TRP A 29 15.70 20.06 -4.21
CA TRP A 29 14.40 19.75 -3.62
C TRP A 29 13.44 19.17 -4.66
N ARG A 30 13.15 17.86 -4.59
CA ARG A 30 12.42 17.13 -5.65
C ARG A 30 10.92 17.02 -5.40
N SER A 31 10.55 16.48 -4.25
CA SER A 31 9.15 16.28 -3.91
C SER A 31 8.92 16.38 -2.42
N PHE A 32 7.69 16.74 -2.07
CA PHE A 32 7.21 16.78 -0.70
C PHE A 32 5.91 16.01 -0.63
N ILE A 33 5.96 14.83 -0.02
CA ILE A 33 4.83 13.91 0.03
C ILE A 33 4.16 14.10 1.39
N VAL A 34 2.90 14.51 1.38
CA VAL A 34 2.11 14.68 2.61
C VAL A 34 1.05 13.60 2.68
N ARG A 35 0.98 12.91 3.81
CA ARG A 35 -0.07 11.95 4.16
C ARG A 35 -0.89 12.52 5.32
N SER A 36 -2.20 12.30 5.29
CA SER A 36 -3.11 12.69 6.36
C SER A 36 -4.01 11.53 6.77
N THR A 37 -4.38 11.49 8.05
CA THR A 37 -5.37 10.53 8.58
C THR A 37 -6.73 11.18 8.77
N SER A 38 -7.77 10.36 8.97
CA SER A 38 -9.11 10.84 9.37
C SER A 38 -9.10 11.62 10.70
N SER A 39 -8.12 11.35 11.57
CA SER A 39 -7.89 12.06 12.84
C SER A 39 -7.11 13.38 12.69
N GLY A 40 -6.76 13.78 11.46
CA GLY A 40 -6.05 15.03 11.18
C GLY A 40 -4.55 15.00 11.46
N LYS A 41 -3.95 13.82 11.69
CA LYS A 41 -2.49 13.66 11.83
C LYS A 41 -1.83 13.78 10.47
N LEU A 42 -0.64 14.38 10.45
CA LEU A 42 0.08 14.70 9.21
C LEU A 42 1.51 14.14 9.26
N MET A 43 1.89 13.46 8.18
CA MET A 43 3.26 12.99 7.95
C MET A 43 3.74 13.60 6.64
N ALA A 44 4.91 14.23 6.66
CA ALA A 44 5.53 14.77 5.46
C ALA A 44 6.89 14.11 5.19
N THR A 45 7.20 13.88 3.92
CA THR A 45 8.51 13.35 3.47
C THR A 45 9.08 14.28 2.40
N ALA A 46 10.23 14.88 2.69
CA ALA A 46 11.01 15.64 1.72
C ALA A 46 12.00 14.73 1.00
N VAL A 47 11.91 14.69 -0.34
CA VAL A 47 12.86 13.98 -1.19
C VAL A 47 13.87 14.97 -1.75
N PHE A 48 15.14 14.68 -1.54
CA PHE A 48 16.27 15.56 -1.84
C PHE A 48 17.27 14.88 -2.76
N HIS A 49 17.71 15.56 -3.81
CA HIS A 49 18.81 15.12 -4.67
C HIS A 49 20.14 15.65 -4.11
N PRO A 50 21.10 14.80 -3.72
CA PRO A 50 22.37 15.28 -3.15
C PRO A 50 23.27 15.99 -4.17
N GLN A 51 23.09 15.71 -5.46
CA GLN A 51 23.92 16.23 -6.55
C GLN A 51 25.38 15.86 -6.26
N ASN A 52 26.27 16.85 -6.15
CA ASN A 52 27.67 16.69 -5.81
C ASN A 52 27.98 17.05 -4.35
N MET A 53 26.97 17.27 -3.50
CA MET A 53 27.17 17.58 -2.08
C MET A 53 27.73 16.37 -1.33
N GLU A 54 28.60 16.65 -0.36
CA GLU A 54 29.03 15.66 0.61
C GLU A 54 27.90 15.33 1.60
N ASN A 55 27.96 14.15 2.22
CA ASN A 55 26.92 13.70 3.15
C ASN A 55 26.69 14.68 4.31
N ALA A 56 27.75 15.28 4.86
CA ALA A 56 27.63 16.26 5.94
C ALA A 56 26.82 17.50 5.54
N ALA A 57 26.97 17.97 4.29
CA ALA A 57 26.20 19.10 3.77
C ALA A 57 24.73 18.72 3.54
N VAL A 58 24.46 17.48 3.11
CA VAL A 58 23.09 16.97 2.98
C VAL A 58 22.40 16.87 4.34
N GLU A 59 23.13 16.40 5.36
CA GLU A 59 22.63 16.33 6.74
C GLU A 59 22.33 17.73 7.30
N GLU A 60 23.15 18.74 6.98
CA GLU A 60 22.90 20.13 7.35
C GLU A 60 21.59 20.65 6.75
N GLU A 61 21.32 20.36 5.47
CA GLU A 61 20.05 20.75 4.83
C GLU A 61 18.83 20.04 5.45
N ALA A 62 18.98 18.78 5.85
CA ALA A 62 17.94 18.06 6.59
C ALA A 62 17.67 18.71 7.96
N LEU A 63 18.70 19.20 8.65
CA LEU A 63 18.56 19.92 9.92
C LEU A 63 17.89 21.30 9.73
N LYS A 64 18.24 22.04 8.68
CA LYS A 64 17.57 23.32 8.34
C LYS A 64 16.07 23.12 8.09
N LEU A 65 15.72 22.09 7.33
CA LEU A 65 14.32 21.72 7.07
C LEU A 65 13.60 21.38 8.39
N ARG A 66 14.24 20.60 9.25
CA ARG A 66 13.70 20.26 10.59
C ARG A 66 13.45 21.51 11.41
N GLU A 67 14.43 22.40 11.53
CA GLU A 67 14.29 23.63 12.32
C GLU A 67 13.14 24.51 11.79
N TYR A 68 13.01 24.64 10.46
CA TYR A 68 11.91 25.40 9.86
C TYR A 68 10.52 24.85 10.21
N PHE A 69 10.34 23.52 10.12
CA PHE A 69 9.04 22.88 10.35
C PHE A 69 8.72 22.62 11.83
N VAL A 70 9.72 22.61 12.72
CA VAL A 70 9.52 22.33 14.15
C VAL A 70 9.51 23.62 14.98
N HIS A 71 10.38 24.59 14.64
CA HIS A 71 10.59 25.79 15.44
C HIS A 71 10.41 27.10 14.65
N GLY A 72 10.43 27.04 13.31
CA GLY A 72 10.29 28.20 12.44
C GLY A 72 8.85 28.47 11.96
N ALA A 73 8.74 29.22 10.86
CA ALA A 73 7.45 29.58 10.26
C ALA A 73 6.61 28.37 9.83
N GLY A 74 7.26 27.24 9.52
CA GLY A 74 6.59 26.00 9.15
C GLY A 74 5.89 25.29 10.32
N ALA A 75 6.17 25.65 11.58
CA ALA A 75 5.63 25.01 12.78
C ALA A 75 4.09 25.03 12.85
N GLN A 76 3.45 26.02 12.23
CA GLN A 76 1.99 26.10 12.09
C GLN A 76 1.37 24.90 11.32
N SER A 77 2.17 24.17 10.55
CA SER A 77 1.77 22.95 9.85
C SER A 77 1.43 21.80 10.80
N ASN A 78 1.90 21.86 12.05
CA ASN A 78 1.66 20.86 13.10
C ASN A 78 1.88 19.41 12.63
N LEU A 79 3.03 19.17 11.98
CA LEU A 79 3.40 17.85 11.48
C LEU A 79 3.57 16.88 12.66
N SER A 80 2.88 15.74 12.58
CA SER A 80 3.09 14.63 13.51
C SER A 80 4.35 13.84 13.18
N SER A 81 4.77 13.85 11.90
CA SER A 81 5.99 13.21 11.42
C SER A 81 6.63 14.05 10.32
N LEU A 82 7.95 14.21 10.35
CA LEU A 82 8.74 14.78 9.26
C LEU A 82 9.89 13.84 8.90
N TYR A 83 9.94 13.45 7.64
CA TYR A 83 10.95 12.59 7.05
C TYR A 83 11.76 13.30 5.99
N PHE A 84 13.00 12.83 5.81
CA PHE A 84 13.90 13.28 4.76
C PHE A 84 14.51 12.06 4.05
N GLN A 85 14.58 12.12 2.72
CA GLN A 85 15.15 11.07 1.90
C GLN A 85 16.11 11.68 0.89
N SER A 86 17.42 11.45 1.08
CA SER A 86 18.44 11.83 0.10
C SER A 86 18.61 10.73 -0.93
N CYS A 87 18.33 11.01 -2.18
CA CYS A 87 18.37 10.01 -3.23
C CYS A 87 18.64 10.61 -4.61
N ARG A 88 19.48 9.93 -5.40
CA ARG A 88 19.83 10.34 -6.78
C ARG A 88 18.83 9.83 -7.82
N ASN A 89 18.13 8.74 -7.54
CA ASN A 89 17.22 8.12 -8.50
C ASN A 89 15.91 8.91 -8.61
N VAL A 90 15.26 8.89 -9.77
CA VAL A 90 13.95 9.55 -9.97
C VAL A 90 12.87 8.97 -9.06
N ARG A 91 12.94 7.65 -8.79
CA ARG A 91 12.08 6.94 -7.85
C ARG A 91 12.96 6.37 -6.75
N CYS A 92 12.58 6.62 -5.50
CA CYS A 92 13.35 6.24 -4.33
C CYS A 92 12.43 5.52 -3.35
N THR A 93 12.62 4.21 -3.25
CA THR A 93 12.04 3.41 -2.18
C THR A 93 12.97 3.43 -0.99
N ASN A 94 12.48 3.01 0.18
CA ASN A 94 13.30 2.86 1.38
C ASN A 94 14.47 1.88 1.18
N GLU A 95 14.33 0.92 0.24
CA GLU A 95 15.40 -0.02 -0.16
C GLU A 95 16.52 0.65 -0.97
N VAL A 96 16.19 1.68 -1.77
CA VAL A 96 17.16 2.41 -2.60
C VAL A 96 17.91 3.44 -1.78
N ALA A 97 17.19 4.19 -0.93
CA ALA A 97 17.74 5.17 -0.04
C ALA A 97 16.91 5.25 1.24
N PRO A 98 17.53 5.16 2.43
CA PRO A 98 16.80 5.11 3.68
C PRO A 98 16.08 6.43 3.98
N LEU A 99 14.89 6.31 4.56
CA LEU A 99 14.14 7.42 5.12
C LEU A 99 14.69 7.80 6.51
N THR A 100 15.10 9.05 6.69
CA THR A 100 15.54 9.59 7.97
C THR A 100 14.40 10.34 8.64
N LEU A 101 14.01 9.91 9.84
CA LEU A 101 13.05 10.65 10.67
C LEU A 101 13.74 11.89 11.24
N LEU A 102 13.20 13.08 10.91
CA LEU A 102 13.66 14.35 11.44
C LEU A 102 12.88 14.81 12.67
N HIS A 103 11.59 14.49 12.73
CA HIS A 103 10.72 14.89 13.83
C HIS A 103 9.51 13.97 14.00
N GLY A 104 9.11 13.76 15.26
CA GLY A 104 7.81 13.22 15.62
C GLY A 104 7.72 11.69 15.58
N ASP A 105 6.53 11.20 15.24
CA ASP A 105 6.21 9.77 15.24
C ASP A 105 6.77 9.07 14.00
N THR A 106 7.11 7.79 14.13
CA THR A 106 7.63 7.00 12.99
C THR A 106 6.53 6.54 12.02
N HIS A 107 5.26 6.59 12.43
CA HIS A 107 4.14 6.05 11.68
C HIS A 107 2.88 6.88 11.93
N LEU A 108 1.95 6.86 10.98
CA LEU A 108 0.59 7.33 11.19
C LEU A 108 -0.33 6.19 11.63
N MET A 109 -1.43 6.54 12.30
CA MET A 109 -2.49 5.60 12.70
C MET A 109 -3.79 6.02 12.02
N GLU A 110 -4.42 5.12 11.28
CA GLU A 110 -5.69 5.36 10.58
C GLU A 110 -6.75 4.35 11.00
N ASP A 111 -7.96 4.82 11.27
CA ASP A 111 -9.10 3.97 11.59
C ASP A 111 -9.88 3.64 10.32
N LEU A 112 -10.09 2.35 10.08
CA LEU A 112 -10.80 1.84 8.93
C LEU A 112 -11.67 0.64 9.30
N SER A 113 -12.98 0.77 9.06
CA SER A 113 -13.97 -0.31 9.26
C SER A 113 -13.91 -0.97 10.66
N GLY A 114 -13.64 -0.17 11.70
CA GLY A 114 -13.59 -0.62 13.10
C GLY A 114 -12.28 -1.26 13.54
N PHE A 115 -11.22 -1.09 12.73
CA PHE A 115 -9.85 -1.50 13.04
C PHE A 115 -8.91 -0.31 12.89
N THR A 116 -7.77 -0.34 13.58
CA THR A 116 -6.75 0.72 13.50
C THR A 116 -5.52 0.18 12.76
N PHE A 117 -4.99 0.93 11.80
CA PHE A 117 -3.86 0.55 10.97
C PHE A 117 -2.71 1.53 11.15
N ARG A 118 -1.53 1.00 11.48
CA ARG A 118 -0.25 1.66 11.38
C ARG A 118 0.13 1.79 9.90
N ILE A 119 0.59 2.98 9.53
CA ILE A 119 1.01 3.35 8.18
C ILE A 119 2.43 3.91 8.23
N SER A 120 3.38 3.18 7.64
CA SER A 120 4.75 3.64 7.38
C SER A 120 4.82 4.66 6.24
N PRO A 121 5.87 5.51 6.19
CA PRO A 121 6.06 6.49 5.10
C PRO A 121 6.15 5.88 3.69
N ASP A 122 6.71 4.67 3.55
CA ASP A 122 6.88 3.98 2.26
C ASP A 122 5.81 2.90 2.00
N SER A 123 4.97 2.55 2.99
CA SER A 123 3.94 1.52 2.80
C SER A 123 2.73 2.06 2.04
N PHE A 124 2.10 1.22 1.22
CA PHE A 124 0.87 1.57 0.51
C PHE A 124 -0.32 1.54 1.47
N PHE A 125 -1.16 2.56 1.38
CA PHE A 125 -2.48 2.61 2.00
C PHE A 125 -3.43 3.34 1.06
N GLN A 126 -4.71 3.01 1.07
CA GLN A 126 -5.67 3.65 0.17
C GLN A 126 -5.79 5.14 0.49
N VAL A 127 -5.68 5.96 -0.56
CA VAL A 127 -5.65 7.43 -0.44
C VAL A 127 -6.99 8.03 0.04
N ASN A 128 -8.08 7.29 -0.10
CA ASN A 128 -9.41 7.69 0.32
C ASN A 128 -9.98 6.63 1.28
N SER A 129 -9.79 6.84 2.59
CA SER A 129 -10.20 5.88 3.63
C SER A 129 -11.71 5.58 3.60
N GLN A 130 -12.56 6.56 3.27
CA GLN A 130 -14.01 6.36 3.22
C GLN A 130 -14.40 5.44 2.05
N ALA A 131 -13.89 5.71 0.85
CA ALA A 131 -14.15 4.85 -0.29
C ALA A 131 -13.44 3.49 -0.19
N ALA A 132 -12.28 3.43 0.48
CA ALA A 132 -11.60 2.18 0.79
C ALA A 132 -12.46 1.26 1.69
N SER A 133 -13.16 1.83 2.67
CA SER A 133 -14.10 1.06 3.50
C SER A 133 -15.18 0.39 2.64
N VAL A 134 -15.77 1.13 1.69
CA VAL A 134 -16.76 0.60 0.73
C VAL A 134 -16.15 -0.46 -0.19
N LEU A 135 -14.93 -0.23 -0.68
CA LEU A 135 -14.19 -1.17 -1.53
C LEU A 135 -14.00 -2.52 -0.84
N TYR A 136 -13.45 -2.51 0.37
CA TYR A 136 -13.17 -3.72 1.11
C TYR A 136 -14.45 -4.42 1.56
N GLU A 137 -15.46 -3.69 2.02
CA GLU A 137 -16.76 -4.29 2.34
C GLU A 137 -17.39 -4.96 1.11
N THR A 138 -17.29 -4.34 -0.07
CA THR A 138 -17.77 -4.91 -1.33
C THR A 138 -17.01 -6.18 -1.72
N ALA A 139 -15.68 -6.18 -1.55
CA ALA A 139 -14.84 -7.35 -1.78
C ALA A 139 -15.21 -8.51 -0.84
N LEU A 140 -15.30 -8.26 0.47
CA LEU A 140 -15.62 -9.28 1.47
C LEU A 140 -17.05 -9.82 1.32
N LYS A 141 -18.04 -8.96 1.01
CA LYS A 141 -19.41 -9.39 0.68
C LYS A 141 -19.44 -10.26 -0.57
N SER A 142 -18.69 -9.88 -1.61
CA SER A 142 -18.58 -10.68 -2.84
C SER A 142 -17.90 -12.02 -2.58
N ALA A 143 -16.97 -12.05 -1.61
CA ALA A 143 -16.26 -13.25 -1.21
C ALA A 143 -17.11 -14.24 -0.38
N ASN A 144 -18.30 -13.85 0.11
CA ASN A 144 -19.24 -14.72 0.84
C ASN A 144 -18.53 -15.66 1.86
N LEU A 145 -17.68 -15.05 2.69
CA LEU A 145 -16.76 -15.75 3.58
C LEU A 145 -17.51 -16.52 4.68
N THR A 146 -16.95 -17.67 5.08
CA THR A 146 -17.48 -18.49 6.18
C THR A 146 -16.36 -18.97 7.09
N TYR A 147 -16.70 -19.27 8.35
CA TYR A 147 -15.74 -19.69 9.38
C TYR A 147 -15.00 -21.01 9.09
N THR A 148 -15.40 -21.75 8.06
CA THR A 148 -14.71 -22.97 7.63
C THR A 148 -13.61 -22.69 6.61
N MET A 149 -13.61 -21.50 6.00
CA MET A 149 -12.69 -21.15 4.91
C MET A 149 -11.36 -20.61 5.43
N THR A 150 -10.31 -20.77 4.61
CA THR A 150 -9.06 -20.01 4.74
C THR A 150 -8.98 -18.96 3.64
N LEU A 151 -8.70 -17.71 4.01
CA LEU A 151 -8.47 -16.63 3.07
C LEU A 151 -6.99 -16.59 2.65
N LEU A 152 -6.75 -16.49 1.35
CA LEU A 152 -5.47 -16.14 0.77
C LEU A 152 -5.52 -14.67 0.31
N ASP A 153 -4.76 -13.78 0.97
CA ASP A 153 -4.70 -12.34 0.68
C ASP A 153 -3.39 -12.02 -0.07
N VAL A 154 -3.46 -11.91 -1.39
CA VAL A 154 -2.29 -11.74 -2.26
C VAL A 154 -2.10 -10.27 -2.62
N CYS A 155 -0.88 -9.76 -2.42
CA CYS A 155 -0.57 -8.33 -2.43
C CYS A 155 -1.30 -7.61 -1.29
N CYS A 156 -1.13 -8.13 -0.07
CA CYS A 156 -1.90 -7.71 1.10
C CYS A 156 -1.53 -6.32 1.64
N GLY A 157 -0.40 -5.73 1.21
CA GLY A 157 0.12 -4.49 1.75
C GLY A 157 0.25 -4.55 3.28
N THR A 158 -0.35 -3.58 3.97
CA THR A 158 -0.38 -3.47 5.44
C THR A 158 -1.42 -4.40 6.10
N GLY A 159 -1.91 -5.41 5.38
CA GLY A 159 -2.78 -6.47 5.89
C GLY A 159 -4.25 -6.11 5.97
N THR A 160 -4.69 -5.02 5.33
CA THR A 160 -6.05 -4.47 5.50
C THR A 160 -7.15 -5.48 5.19
N ILE A 161 -7.11 -6.12 4.02
CA ILE A 161 -8.15 -7.09 3.62
C ILE A 161 -8.15 -8.28 4.56
N GLY A 162 -6.99 -8.89 4.81
CA GLY A 162 -6.84 -10.00 5.72
C GLY A 162 -7.34 -9.73 7.13
N ILE A 163 -6.98 -8.58 7.73
CA ILE A 163 -7.41 -8.20 9.08
C ILE A 163 -8.93 -8.01 9.12
N LEU A 164 -9.52 -7.34 8.13
CA LEU A 164 -10.98 -7.17 8.05
C LEU A 164 -11.70 -8.51 7.90
N ALA A 165 -11.15 -9.40 7.06
CA ALA A 165 -11.71 -10.71 6.80
C ALA A 165 -11.59 -11.69 7.96
N SER A 166 -10.61 -11.49 8.86
CA SER A 166 -10.28 -12.39 9.97
C SER A 166 -11.48 -12.76 10.86
N ARG A 167 -12.48 -11.87 10.93
CA ARG A 167 -13.74 -12.06 11.67
C ARG A 167 -14.71 -13.07 11.03
N TYR A 168 -14.47 -13.47 9.79
CA TYR A 168 -15.41 -14.26 8.98
C TYR A 168 -14.81 -15.58 8.48
N VAL A 169 -13.53 -15.84 8.76
CA VAL A 169 -12.81 -17.02 8.24
C VAL A 169 -12.10 -17.76 9.37
N ARG A 170 -11.73 -19.03 9.12
CA ARG A 170 -10.91 -19.80 10.06
C ARG A 170 -9.55 -19.14 10.26
N GLY A 171 -8.94 -18.70 9.18
CA GLY A 171 -7.68 -17.97 9.22
C GLY A 171 -7.32 -17.35 7.87
N VAL A 172 -6.30 -16.50 7.90
CA VAL A 172 -5.80 -15.76 6.74
C VAL A 172 -4.32 -16.02 6.56
N VAL A 173 -3.89 -16.20 5.32
CA VAL A 173 -2.49 -16.08 4.93
C VAL A 173 -2.36 -14.93 3.96
N GLY A 174 -1.71 -13.85 4.39
CA GLY A 174 -1.41 -12.68 3.58
C GLY A 174 0.03 -12.68 3.08
N MET A 175 0.27 -12.07 1.92
CA MET A 175 1.63 -11.89 1.42
C MET A 175 1.80 -10.62 0.61
N ASP A 176 2.96 -9.99 0.79
CA ASP A 176 3.36 -8.81 0.04
C ASP A 176 4.86 -8.85 -0.27
N ILE A 177 5.25 -8.16 -1.35
CA ILE A 177 6.64 -8.04 -1.76
C ILE A 177 7.40 -7.04 -0.89
N VAL A 178 6.72 -6.04 -0.32
CA VAL A 178 7.33 -4.96 0.46
C VAL A 178 7.49 -5.40 1.92
N PRO A 179 8.72 -5.61 2.42
CA PRO A 179 8.93 -6.14 3.78
C PRO A 179 8.39 -5.23 4.88
N ASP A 180 8.50 -3.91 4.71
CA ASP A 180 7.99 -2.95 5.70
C ASP A 180 6.45 -2.93 5.74
N ALA A 181 5.77 -3.22 4.62
CA ALA A 181 4.32 -3.39 4.61
C ALA A 181 3.89 -4.67 5.35
N VAL A 182 4.66 -5.76 5.25
CA VAL A 182 4.41 -6.99 6.03
C VAL A 182 4.65 -6.76 7.52
N LYS A 183 5.70 -6.03 7.92
CA LYS A 183 5.89 -5.63 9.32
C LYS A 183 4.74 -4.76 9.83
N ASP A 184 4.21 -3.86 8.99
CA ASP A 184 2.99 -3.11 9.31
C ASP A 184 1.80 -4.07 9.48
N ALA A 185 1.63 -5.06 8.61
CA ALA A 185 0.55 -6.04 8.69
C ALA A 185 0.58 -6.88 9.99
N GLU A 186 1.76 -7.39 10.38
CA GLU A 186 1.95 -8.12 11.63
C GLU A 186 1.66 -7.24 12.86
N HIS A 187 2.13 -5.99 12.83
CA HIS A 187 1.86 -5.03 13.89
C HIS A 187 0.37 -4.68 13.97
N ASN A 188 -0.28 -4.49 12.82
CA ASN A 188 -1.71 -4.20 12.72
C ASN A 188 -2.55 -5.36 13.24
N ALA A 189 -2.18 -6.61 12.95
CA ALA A 189 -2.86 -7.77 13.53
C ALA A 189 -2.74 -7.78 15.05
N THR A 190 -1.54 -7.55 15.57
CA THR A 190 -1.29 -7.48 17.03
C THR A 190 -2.08 -6.35 17.68
N LEU A 191 -2.02 -5.14 17.12
CA LEU A 191 -2.72 -3.94 17.57
C LEU A 191 -4.24 -4.18 17.67
N ASN A 192 -4.80 -4.90 16.70
CA ASN A 192 -6.22 -5.20 16.62
C ASN A 192 -6.63 -6.50 17.32
N ASN A 193 -5.73 -7.16 18.05
CA ASN A 193 -5.97 -8.45 18.71
C ASN A 193 -6.44 -9.56 17.73
N VAL A 194 -6.01 -9.50 16.48
CA VAL A 194 -6.31 -10.51 15.46
C VAL A 194 -5.23 -11.57 15.48
N ARG A 195 -5.61 -12.82 15.80
CA ARG A 195 -4.66 -13.93 16.04
C ARG A 195 -4.69 -15.04 14.99
N ASN A 196 -5.69 -15.03 14.11
CA ASN A 196 -5.87 -16.04 13.07
C ASN A 196 -5.36 -15.55 11.71
N VAL A 197 -4.24 -14.83 11.70
CA VAL A 197 -3.61 -14.30 10.49
C VAL A 197 -2.12 -14.57 10.52
N GLU A 198 -1.56 -14.87 9.37
CA GLU A 198 -0.13 -14.99 9.13
C GLU A 198 0.24 -14.14 7.91
N PHE A 199 1.31 -13.36 8.00
CA PHE A 199 1.78 -12.53 6.89
C PHE A 199 3.18 -12.95 6.47
N ILE A 200 3.41 -13.04 5.16
CA ILE A 200 4.66 -13.55 4.60
C ILE A 200 5.24 -12.50 3.64
N SER A 201 6.47 -12.06 3.93
CA SER A 201 7.22 -11.20 3.03
C SER A 201 7.83 -12.00 1.90
N GLY A 202 7.52 -11.62 0.66
CA GLY A 202 8.14 -12.19 -0.52
C GLY A 202 7.34 -11.99 -1.79
N ARG A 203 8.02 -12.26 -2.91
CA ARG A 203 7.40 -12.27 -4.24
C ARG A 203 6.28 -13.32 -4.28
N ALA A 204 5.07 -12.92 -4.62
CA ALA A 204 3.88 -13.78 -4.63
C ALA A 204 4.11 -15.08 -5.41
N GLU A 205 4.82 -15.03 -6.54
CA GLU A 205 5.17 -16.19 -7.37
C GLU A 205 6.05 -17.24 -6.67
N LYS A 206 6.78 -16.86 -5.64
CA LYS A 206 7.62 -17.77 -4.83
C LYS A 206 6.86 -18.27 -3.60
N VAL A 207 6.05 -17.40 -2.99
CA VAL A 207 5.36 -17.67 -1.73
C VAL A 207 4.08 -18.48 -1.94
N VAL A 208 3.22 -18.05 -2.88
CA VAL A 208 1.88 -18.64 -3.14
C VAL A 208 1.94 -20.16 -3.31
N PRO A 209 2.81 -20.74 -4.17
CA PRO A 209 2.85 -22.19 -4.36
C PRO A 209 3.24 -22.96 -3.08
N GLY A 210 4.12 -22.40 -2.26
CA GLY A 210 4.53 -23.01 -0.99
C GLY A 210 3.41 -23.01 0.04
N VAL A 211 2.74 -21.87 0.19
CA VAL A 211 1.59 -21.70 1.09
C VAL A 211 0.46 -22.68 0.73
N ILE A 212 0.08 -22.74 -0.55
CA ILE A 212 -0.96 -23.65 -1.02
C ILE A 212 -0.63 -25.11 -0.72
N ARG A 213 0.63 -25.55 -0.93
CA ARG A 213 1.06 -26.92 -0.61
C ARG A 213 0.94 -27.21 0.89
N GLY A 214 1.34 -26.26 1.75
CA GLY A 214 1.19 -26.37 3.20
C GLY A 214 -0.27 -26.42 3.65
N LEU A 215 -1.14 -25.68 2.96
CA LEU A 215 -2.58 -25.73 3.12
C LEU A 215 -3.22 -26.98 2.50
N GLY A 216 -2.46 -27.94 1.96
CA GLY A 216 -2.99 -29.13 1.27
C GLY A 216 -3.92 -30.03 2.11
N MET A 217 -3.93 -29.87 3.44
CA MET A 217 -4.85 -30.54 4.37
C MET A 217 -6.04 -29.66 4.79
N SER A 218 -6.14 -28.44 4.26
CA SER A 218 -7.16 -27.43 4.59
C SER A 218 -8.46 -27.62 3.81
N SER A 219 -9.57 -27.30 4.48
CA SER A 219 -10.87 -26.93 3.93
C SER A 219 -10.80 -25.77 2.91
N GLU A 220 -11.90 -25.58 2.19
CA GLU A 220 -12.21 -24.50 1.22
C GLU A 220 -11.34 -23.23 1.34
N ILE A 221 -10.68 -22.88 0.23
CA ILE A 221 -9.85 -21.68 0.13
C ILE A 221 -10.58 -20.63 -0.70
N VAL A 222 -10.51 -19.38 -0.26
CA VAL A 222 -10.96 -18.23 -1.03
C VAL A 222 -9.79 -17.27 -1.20
N ALA A 223 -9.54 -16.83 -2.43
CA ALA A 223 -8.46 -15.91 -2.72
C ALA A 223 -9.01 -14.50 -2.91
N VAL A 224 -8.35 -13.50 -2.31
CA VAL A 224 -8.52 -12.10 -2.65
C VAL A 224 -7.17 -11.61 -3.15
N VAL A 225 -7.16 -10.96 -4.32
CA VAL A 225 -5.95 -10.43 -4.94
C VAL A 225 -6.14 -8.94 -5.20
N ASN A 226 -5.19 -8.13 -4.76
CA ASN A 226 -5.20 -6.67 -4.95
C ASN A 226 -3.87 -6.17 -5.55
N PRO A 227 -3.53 -6.57 -6.78
CA PRO A 227 -2.25 -6.21 -7.38
C PRO A 227 -2.20 -4.74 -7.78
N GLY A 228 -0.98 -4.24 -7.96
CA GLY A 228 -0.74 -2.95 -8.62
C GLY A 228 -1.18 -2.94 -10.09
N ARG A 229 -0.97 -1.80 -10.76
CA ARG A 229 -1.39 -1.56 -12.16
C ARG A 229 -0.78 -2.51 -13.21
N SER A 230 0.22 -3.31 -12.85
CA SER A 230 0.82 -4.33 -13.70
C SER A 230 0.02 -5.63 -13.76
N GLY A 231 -0.99 -5.81 -12.89
CA GLY A 231 -1.64 -7.09 -12.67
C GLY A 231 -0.77 -8.09 -11.91
N LEU A 232 -1.20 -9.34 -11.86
CA LEU A 232 -0.48 -10.45 -11.25
C LEU A 232 0.52 -11.05 -12.24
N HIS A 233 1.63 -11.54 -11.69
CA HIS A 233 2.60 -12.33 -12.44
C HIS A 233 1.97 -13.67 -12.88
N GLU A 234 2.35 -14.16 -14.06
CA GLU A 234 1.77 -15.35 -14.69
C GLU A 234 1.83 -16.59 -13.78
N SER A 235 2.96 -16.84 -13.12
CA SER A 235 3.10 -17.97 -12.20
C SER A 235 2.21 -17.88 -10.95
N VAL A 236 1.77 -16.68 -10.55
CA VAL A 236 0.78 -16.52 -9.46
C VAL A 236 -0.59 -16.95 -9.97
N ILE A 237 -1.00 -16.47 -11.15
CA ILE A 237 -2.26 -16.90 -11.78
C ILE A 237 -2.28 -18.40 -11.98
N HIS A 238 -1.19 -18.97 -12.49
CA HIS A 238 -1.06 -20.41 -12.67
C HIS A 238 -1.25 -21.17 -11.35
N ALA A 239 -0.57 -20.75 -10.28
CA ALA A 239 -0.74 -21.38 -8.96
C ALA A 239 -2.19 -21.29 -8.44
N LEU A 240 -2.87 -20.15 -8.64
CA LEU A 240 -4.29 -19.99 -8.29
C LEU A 240 -5.19 -20.91 -9.14
N CYS A 241 -4.89 -21.05 -10.43
CA CYS A 241 -5.60 -21.94 -11.37
C CYS A 241 -5.40 -23.42 -11.02
N GLU A 242 -4.20 -23.83 -10.62
CA GLU A 242 -3.91 -25.23 -10.26
C GLU A 242 -4.54 -25.64 -8.91
N THR A 243 -4.77 -24.67 -8.01
CA THR A 243 -5.31 -24.94 -6.67
C THR A 243 -6.82 -25.21 -6.71
N LYS A 244 -7.21 -26.49 -6.78
CA LYS A 244 -8.62 -26.90 -6.91
C LYS A 244 -9.49 -26.50 -5.71
N GLN A 245 -8.91 -26.29 -4.53
CA GLN A 245 -9.63 -25.84 -3.34
C GLN A 245 -10.13 -24.40 -3.46
N ILE A 246 -9.56 -23.59 -4.36
CA ILE A 246 -10.05 -22.23 -4.65
C ILE A 246 -11.27 -22.33 -5.56
N GLN A 247 -12.45 -22.29 -4.97
CA GLN A 247 -13.72 -22.27 -5.71
C GLN A 247 -14.14 -20.84 -6.09
N GLN A 248 -13.56 -19.85 -5.41
CA GLN A 248 -13.89 -18.46 -5.60
C GLN A 248 -12.66 -17.57 -5.41
N LEU A 249 -12.55 -16.58 -6.30
CA LEU A 249 -11.50 -15.58 -6.27
C LEU A 249 -12.11 -14.19 -6.46
N VAL A 250 -11.73 -13.24 -5.60
CA VAL A 250 -12.03 -11.83 -5.75
C VAL A 250 -10.79 -11.10 -6.23
N TYR A 251 -10.89 -10.41 -7.35
CA TYR A 251 -9.82 -9.61 -7.93
C TYR A 251 -10.18 -8.13 -7.79
N ILE A 252 -9.33 -7.34 -7.14
CA ILE A 252 -9.47 -5.90 -7.02
C ILE A 252 -8.49 -5.25 -8.00
N SER A 253 -8.94 -4.29 -8.82
CA SER A 253 -8.07 -3.65 -9.81
C SER A 253 -8.45 -2.20 -10.10
N CYS A 254 -7.46 -1.31 -10.00
CA CYS A 254 -7.52 0.08 -10.47
C CYS A 254 -7.25 0.26 -11.97
N LYS A 255 -6.87 -0.81 -12.68
CA LYS A 255 -6.49 -0.77 -14.10
C LYS A 255 -6.83 -2.07 -14.82
N ALA A 256 -8.12 -2.42 -14.79
CA ALA A 256 -8.63 -3.64 -15.42
C ALA A 256 -8.48 -3.67 -16.95
N ASP A 257 -8.32 -2.51 -17.58
CA ASP A 257 -8.13 -2.35 -19.03
C ASP A 257 -6.67 -2.54 -19.50
N ASN A 258 -5.73 -2.76 -18.57
CA ASN A 258 -4.35 -3.09 -18.94
C ASN A 258 -4.28 -4.49 -19.59
N ALA A 259 -3.49 -4.64 -20.65
CA ALA A 259 -3.25 -5.90 -21.34
C ALA A 259 -2.87 -7.07 -20.40
N ASN A 260 -2.00 -6.83 -19.42
CA ASN A 260 -1.58 -7.85 -18.46
C ASN A 260 -2.73 -8.28 -17.54
N THR A 261 -3.52 -7.33 -17.05
CA THR A 261 -4.67 -7.62 -16.20
C THR A 261 -5.77 -8.35 -16.97
N MET A 262 -6.01 -7.96 -18.22
CA MET A 262 -6.90 -8.68 -19.14
C MET A 262 -6.40 -10.10 -19.40
N GLN A 263 -5.09 -10.29 -19.61
CA GLN A 263 -4.48 -11.61 -19.73
C GLN A 263 -4.72 -12.46 -18.47
N ASN A 264 -4.57 -11.88 -17.28
CA ASN A 264 -4.89 -12.58 -16.02
C ASN A 264 -6.34 -13.09 -16.02
N PHE A 265 -7.31 -12.26 -16.43
CA PHE A 265 -8.72 -12.67 -16.48
C PHE A 265 -8.96 -13.79 -17.49
N VAL A 266 -8.35 -13.71 -18.68
CA VAL A 266 -8.41 -14.76 -19.69
C VAL A 266 -7.84 -16.06 -19.14
N GLN A 267 -6.69 -16.03 -18.48
CA GLN A 267 -6.05 -17.21 -17.88
C GLN A 267 -6.90 -17.81 -16.75
N LEU A 268 -7.46 -16.99 -15.86
CA LEU A 268 -8.39 -17.45 -14.82
C LEU A 268 -9.57 -18.21 -15.44
N CYS A 269 -10.14 -17.69 -16.52
CA CYS A 269 -11.27 -18.32 -17.20
C CYS A 269 -10.87 -19.60 -17.96
N HIS A 270 -9.83 -19.53 -18.79
CA HIS A 270 -9.45 -20.63 -19.67
C HIS A 270 -8.66 -21.75 -18.97
N GLU A 271 -7.66 -21.41 -18.17
CA GLU A 271 -6.80 -22.38 -17.49
C GLU A 271 -7.40 -22.77 -16.13
N GLY A 272 -7.95 -21.79 -15.42
CA GLY A 272 -8.50 -21.96 -14.09
C GLY A 272 -9.93 -22.49 -14.03
N ASN A 273 -10.63 -22.59 -15.17
CA ASN A 273 -12.06 -22.90 -15.25
C ASN A 273 -12.94 -22.00 -14.35
N PHE A 274 -12.51 -20.75 -14.14
CA PHE A 274 -13.35 -19.76 -13.48
C PHE A 274 -14.32 -19.12 -14.47
N THR A 275 -15.43 -18.63 -13.96
CA THR A 275 -16.37 -17.76 -14.68
C THR A 275 -16.44 -16.44 -13.94
N LEU A 276 -16.32 -15.32 -14.66
CA LEU A 276 -16.60 -13.99 -14.11
C LEU A 276 -18.10 -13.87 -13.83
N ARG A 277 -18.47 -13.75 -12.56
CA ARG A 277 -19.87 -13.72 -12.11
C ARG A 277 -20.40 -12.33 -11.81
N LYS A 278 -19.54 -11.45 -11.32
CA LYS A 278 -19.92 -10.09 -10.91
C LYS A 278 -18.75 -9.14 -11.06
N ILE A 279 -19.05 -7.91 -11.46
CA ILE A 279 -18.14 -6.77 -11.40
C ILE A 279 -18.85 -5.70 -10.58
N SER A 280 -18.17 -5.15 -9.58
CA SER A 280 -18.70 -4.07 -8.74
C SER A 280 -17.72 -2.89 -8.79
N PRO A 281 -18.03 -1.81 -9.51
CA PRO A 281 -17.20 -0.61 -9.51
C PRO A 281 -17.33 0.14 -8.18
N VAL A 282 -16.22 0.72 -7.72
CA VAL A 282 -16.14 1.59 -6.55
C VAL A 282 -15.39 2.85 -6.93
N ASP A 283 -16.02 4.00 -6.71
CA ASP A 283 -15.39 5.30 -6.95
C ASP A 283 -14.41 5.63 -5.80
N LEU A 284 -13.18 5.12 -5.93
CA LEU A 284 -12.09 5.41 -5.00
C LEU A 284 -11.45 6.78 -5.28
N PHE A 285 -11.59 7.28 -6.51
CA PHE A 285 -10.91 8.48 -7.00
C PHE A 285 -11.90 9.47 -7.64
N PRO A 286 -12.81 10.08 -6.84
CA PRO A 286 -13.75 11.07 -7.36
C PRO A 286 -13.04 12.18 -8.13
N HIS A 287 -13.73 12.74 -9.13
CA HIS A 287 -13.19 13.76 -10.05
C HIS A 287 -12.07 13.28 -10.98
N THR A 288 -11.82 11.98 -11.06
CA THR A 288 -10.89 11.38 -12.03
C THR A 288 -11.62 10.39 -12.94
N THR A 289 -10.93 9.88 -13.97
CA THR A 289 -11.46 8.78 -14.80
C THR A 289 -11.16 7.39 -14.23
N HIS A 290 -10.48 7.32 -13.07
CA HIS A 290 -10.10 6.05 -12.46
C HIS A 290 -11.26 5.47 -11.64
N THR A 291 -11.36 4.14 -11.64
CA THR A 291 -12.36 3.40 -10.86
C THR A 291 -11.72 2.10 -10.38
N GLU A 292 -11.95 1.75 -9.12
CA GLU A 292 -11.57 0.44 -8.60
C GLU A 292 -12.67 -0.57 -8.95
N LEU A 293 -12.28 -1.72 -9.50
CA LEU A 293 -13.21 -2.79 -9.81
C LEU A 293 -13.01 -3.96 -8.85
N VAL A 294 -14.09 -4.42 -8.25
CA VAL A 294 -14.16 -5.70 -7.53
C VAL A 294 -14.78 -6.75 -8.45
N LEU A 295 -13.96 -7.69 -8.94
CA LEU A 295 -14.37 -8.76 -9.84
C LEU A 295 -14.46 -10.08 -9.09
N LEU A 296 -15.60 -10.76 -9.21
CA LEU A 296 -15.84 -12.07 -8.60
C LEU A 296 -15.75 -13.17 -9.66
N PHE A 297 -14.78 -14.06 -9.49
CA PHE A 297 -14.59 -15.27 -10.29
C PHE A 297 -15.03 -16.49 -9.49
N LYS A 298 -15.79 -17.41 -10.10
CA LYS A 298 -16.25 -18.67 -9.50
C LYS A 298 -16.05 -19.87 -10.42
N ARG A 299 -15.66 -21.01 -9.86
CA ARG A 299 -15.70 -22.30 -10.55
C ARG A 299 -17.10 -22.91 -10.53
#